data_AF-A0A956PKR5-F1
#
_entry.id   AF-A0A956PKR5-F1
#
_cell.length_a   1.000
_cell.length_b   1.000
_cell.length_c   1.000
_cell.angle_alpha   90.00
_cell.angle_beta   90.00
_cell.angle_gamma   90.00
#
_symmetry.space_group_name_H-M   'P 1'
#
loop_
_entity.id
_entity.type
_entity.pdbx_description
1 polymer ?
#
loop_
_entity_poly.entity_id
_entity_poly.type
_entity_poly.pdbx_seq_one_letter_code
_entity_poly.pdbx_strand_id
1 'polypeptide(L)'
;MTKRLLLLLLLALPTWADQGMTSATHTSNVGRVVFSTEEIKFKNEDPSKLRSTFKLGEPIYGRMYFARSMANTELYHDQLGEPLPPGSGREGNWEVKLSVDGENQNVRFGAFTEGKVSEKAESEWTTWQFNLAPDVDSLKESRITDPWIKVAAGLPPGTHEIKVEFYATLGQYRSKPMAAGSFQLEVGEGASFAAGEFPQSTYTGTDLQSLKEQMKNALDGPVAKDGDEILDVSVTSDWNPGRYTDTLVEYRKIQGTVLWADNNGDGVCRYTSYWFIQDKSGNGWGPLKFKAFSNGGPEGNYKPK
;
A
#
# COMPACT_ATOMS: atom_id res chain seq x y z
N MET A 1 -15.63 30.86 62.49
CA MET A 1 -15.61 29.59 61.74
C MET A 1 -15.88 29.91 60.27
N THR A 2 -14.83 29.98 59.46
CA THR A 2 -14.90 30.46 58.07
C THR A 2 -14.84 29.27 57.13
N LYS A 3 -15.98 28.87 56.55
CA LYS A 3 -16.05 27.79 55.54
C LYS A 3 -15.46 28.31 54.22
N ARG A 4 -14.26 27.85 53.85
CA ARG A 4 -13.72 28.04 52.50
C ARG A 4 -14.42 27.06 51.56
N LEU A 5 -15.25 27.60 50.67
CA LEU A 5 -15.85 26.89 49.56
C LEU A 5 -14.75 26.70 48.50
N LEU A 6 -14.24 25.48 48.37
CA LEU A 6 -13.27 25.13 47.33
C LEU A 6 -14.05 24.95 46.02
N LEU A 7 -14.03 25.96 45.15
CA LEU A 7 -14.60 25.89 43.82
C LEU A 7 -13.64 25.09 42.93
N LEU A 8 -13.91 23.79 42.75
CA LEU A 8 -13.21 22.99 41.74
C LEU A 8 -13.68 23.49 40.35
N LEU A 9 -12.85 24.29 39.70
CA LEU A 9 -13.02 24.63 38.30
C LEU A 9 -12.61 23.39 37.48
N LEU A 10 -13.56 22.55 37.10
CA LEU A 10 -13.33 21.52 36.08
C LEU A 10 -13.12 22.22 34.74
N LEU A 11 -11.85 22.42 34.38
CA LEU A 11 -11.48 22.78 33.02
C LEU A 11 -11.80 21.58 32.11
N ALA A 12 -12.98 21.61 31.50
CA ALA A 12 -13.28 20.73 30.38
C ALA A 12 -12.34 21.12 29.23
N LEU A 13 -11.29 20.32 29.01
CA LEU A 13 -10.47 20.46 27.82
C LEU A 13 -11.39 20.35 26.60
N PRO A 14 -11.19 21.17 25.55
CA PRO A 14 -11.97 21.06 24.34
C PRO A 14 -11.75 19.68 23.73
N THR A 15 -12.71 18.78 23.94
CA THR A 15 -12.78 17.53 23.19
C THR A 15 -13.14 17.92 21.76
N TRP A 16 -12.25 17.65 20.81
CA TRP A 16 -12.56 17.83 19.40
C TRP A 16 -13.79 16.97 19.10
N ALA A 17 -14.85 17.59 18.57
CA ALA A 17 -16.04 16.85 18.23
C ALA A 17 -15.72 15.90 17.07
N ASP A 18 -15.57 14.61 17.36
CA ASP A 18 -15.48 13.61 16.32
C ASP A 18 -16.87 13.28 15.76
N GLN A 19 -16.91 12.53 14.66
CA GLN A 19 -18.16 12.21 13.95
C GLN A 19 -19.08 11.25 14.73
N GLY A 20 -18.64 10.71 15.86
CA GLY A 20 -19.36 9.69 16.62
C GLY A 20 -19.66 8.43 15.80
N MET A 21 -20.70 7.70 16.17
CA MET A 21 -21.15 6.52 15.42
C MET A 21 -21.92 6.95 14.18
N THR A 22 -21.43 6.58 13.01
CA THR A 22 -21.95 7.09 11.73
C THR A 22 -23.10 6.28 11.13
N SER A 23 -23.34 5.06 11.65
CA SER A 23 -24.43 4.17 11.22
C SER A 23 -24.73 3.08 12.28
N ALA A 24 -25.79 2.30 12.05
CA ALA A 24 -26.09 1.12 12.88
C ALA A 24 -25.00 0.04 12.77
N THR A 25 -24.43 -0.13 11.57
CA THR A 25 -23.30 -1.03 11.32
C THR A 25 -22.08 -0.60 12.13
N HIS A 26 -21.78 0.71 12.15
CA HIS A 26 -20.72 1.27 12.98
C HIS A 26 -20.96 0.94 14.45
N THR A 27 -22.15 1.27 14.97
CA THR A 27 -22.53 1.03 16.37
C THR A 27 -22.34 -0.44 16.78
N SER A 28 -22.66 -1.38 15.89
CA SER A 28 -22.56 -2.82 16.16
C SER A 28 -21.14 -3.38 16.05
N ASN A 29 -20.21 -2.64 15.45
CA ASN A 29 -18.85 -3.09 15.15
C ASN A 29 -17.76 -2.18 15.74
N VAL A 30 -18.08 -1.34 16.74
CA VAL A 30 -17.08 -0.52 17.43
C VAL A 30 -15.91 -1.37 17.91
N GLY A 31 -14.69 -0.94 17.57
CA GLY A 31 -13.46 -1.67 17.90
C GLY A 31 -13.15 -2.83 16.95
N ARG A 32 -13.91 -3.01 15.86
CA ARG A 32 -13.76 -4.13 14.92
C ARG A 32 -13.34 -3.66 13.54
N VAL A 33 -12.62 -4.53 12.85
CA VAL A 33 -12.46 -4.48 11.39
C VAL A 33 -13.41 -5.50 10.79
N VAL A 34 -14.23 -5.07 9.84
CA VAL A 34 -15.11 -5.95 9.06
C VAL A 34 -14.64 -6.01 7.61
N PHE A 35 -14.90 -7.13 6.94
CA PHE A 35 -14.39 -7.39 5.59
C PHE A 35 -15.52 -7.74 4.63
N SER A 36 -15.30 -7.50 3.33
CA SER A 36 -16.25 -7.75 2.24
C SER A 36 -15.52 -7.96 0.92
N THR A 37 -16.15 -8.65 -0.04
CA THR A 37 -15.67 -8.72 -1.44
C THR A 37 -16.11 -7.53 -2.29
N GLU A 38 -16.92 -6.64 -1.72
CA GLU A 38 -17.41 -5.40 -2.33
C GLU A 38 -17.07 -4.20 -1.45
N GLU A 39 -16.99 -3.00 -2.03
CA GLU A 39 -16.73 -1.75 -1.30
C GLU A 39 -17.72 -1.54 -0.14
N ILE A 40 -17.20 -1.30 1.06
CA ILE A 40 -18.02 -1.01 2.25
C ILE A 40 -18.25 0.50 2.33
N LYS A 41 -19.34 0.97 1.72
CA LYS A 41 -19.63 2.41 1.56
C LYS A 41 -19.91 3.12 2.88
N PHE A 42 -19.23 4.25 3.11
CA PHE A 42 -19.45 5.08 4.31
C PHE A 42 -20.93 5.47 4.47
N LYS A 43 -21.48 5.25 5.68
CA LYS A 43 -22.90 5.52 6.08
C LYS A 43 -23.97 4.70 5.34
N ASN A 44 -23.59 3.92 4.34
CA ASN A 44 -24.49 3.10 3.54
C ASN A 44 -23.96 1.66 3.49
N GLU A 45 -23.49 1.16 4.63
CA GLU A 45 -22.97 -0.19 4.74
C GLU A 45 -24.10 -1.21 4.64
N ASP A 46 -23.86 -2.31 3.93
CA ASP A 46 -24.75 -3.47 3.88
C ASP A 46 -24.14 -4.61 4.71
N PRO A 47 -24.63 -4.86 5.94
CA PRO A 47 -24.12 -5.93 6.79
C PRO A 47 -24.24 -7.32 6.16
N SER A 48 -25.16 -7.55 5.22
CA SER A 48 -25.35 -8.85 4.57
C SER A 48 -24.22 -9.21 3.60
N LYS A 49 -23.39 -8.22 3.22
CA LYS A 49 -22.23 -8.38 2.35
C LYS A 49 -20.94 -8.67 3.10
N LEU A 50 -20.95 -8.55 4.43
CA LEU A 50 -19.76 -8.79 5.24
C LEU A 50 -19.42 -10.28 5.25
N ARG A 51 -18.12 -10.60 5.11
CA ARG A 51 -17.61 -11.97 5.05
C ARG A 51 -16.42 -12.12 5.98
N SER A 52 -16.19 -13.36 6.42
CA SER A 52 -15.05 -13.76 7.24
C SER A 52 -14.17 -14.81 6.55
N THR A 53 -14.46 -15.14 5.29
CA THR A 53 -13.72 -16.14 4.51
C THR A 53 -13.59 -15.64 3.08
N PHE A 54 -12.37 -15.72 2.56
CA PHE A 54 -11.97 -15.24 1.24
C PHE A 54 -11.09 -16.28 0.58
N LYS A 55 -11.15 -16.37 -0.75
CA LYS A 55 -10.19 -17.13 -1.54
C LYS A 55 -9.07 -16.23 -2.02
N LEU A 56 -7.86 -16.79 -2.17
CA LEU A 56 -6.75 -16.05 -2.76
C LEU A 56 -7.15 -15.49 -4.14
N GLY A 57 -6.92 -14.19 -4.33
CA GLY A 57 -7.29 -13.46 -5.55
C GLY A 57 -8.69 -12.86 -5.56
N GLU A 58 -9.56 -13.17 -4.58
CA GLU A 58 -10.81 -12.43 -4.40
C GLU A 58 -10.52 -10.99 -3.93
N PRO A 59 -11.40 -10.03 -4.27
CA PRO A 59 -11.28 -8.69 -3.72
C PRO A 59 -11.47 -8.69 -2.20
N ILE A 60 -10.67 -7.91 -1.48
CA ILE A 60 -10.76 -7.80 -0.01
C ILE A 60 -10.80 -6.33 0.39
N TYR A 61 -12.01 -5.88 0.71
CA TYR A 61 -12.31 -4.58 1.29
C TYR A 61 -12.44 -4.71 2.81
N GLY A 62 -11.78 -3.84 3.56
CA GLY A 62 -11.90 -3.74 5.00
C GLY A 62 -12.46 -2.39 5.42
N ARG A 63 -13.28 -2.36 6.48
CA ARG A 63 -13.68 -1.11 7.15
C ARG A 63 -13.46 -1.24 8.65
N MET A 64 -12.77 -0.26 9.19
CA MET A 64 -12.46 -0.13 10.60
C MET A 64 -13.47 0.78 11.27
N TYR A 65 -13.93 0.41 12.46
CA TYR A 65 -14.87 1.19 13.26
C TYR A 65 -14.27 1.48 14.63
N PHE A 66 -14.21 2.76 15.00
CA PHE A 66 -13.52 3.24 16.19
C PHE A 66 -14.52 3.83 17.18
N ALA A 67 -14.23 3.69 18.48
CA ALA A 67 -15.06 4.29 19.52
C ALA A 67 -15.04 5.83 19.51
N ARG A 68 -13.99 6.42 18.95
CA ARG A 68 -13.66 7.85 18.90
C ARG A 68 -12.59 8.09 17.84
N SER A 69 -12.32 9.34 17.49
CA SER A 69 -11.26 9.66 16.52
C SER A 69 -9.84 9.37 17.02
N MET A 70 -8.87 9.37 16.12
CA MET A 70 -7.45 9.17 16.47
C MET A 70 -6.94 10.27 17.41
N ALA A 71 -7.31 11.53 17.17
CA ALA A 71 -6.94 12.65 18.04
C ALA A 71 -7.48 12.48 19.48
N ASN A 72 -8.66 11.87 19.62
CA ASN A 72 -9.33 11.63 20.89
C ASN A 72 -8.94 10.29 21.55
N THR A 73 -8.07 9.50 20.90
CA THR A 73 -7.62 8.20 21.40
C THR A 73 -6.40 8.35 22.31
N GLU A 74 -6.40 7.65 23.45
CA GLU A 74 -5.24 7.63 24.34
C GLU A 74 -4.07 6.89 23.69
N LEU A 75 -2.88 7.50 23.76
CA LEU A 75 -1.63 6.88 23.32
C LEU A 75 -0.80 6.57 24.56
N TYR A 76 -0.04 5.48 24.53
CA TYR A 76 0.79 5.03 25.63
C TYR A 76 2.23 4.88 25.14
N HIS A 77 3.19 5.20 25.99
CA HIS A 77 4.59 4.92 25.70
C HIS A 77 4.90 3.45 25.97
N ASP A 78 5.45 2.73 25.00
CA ASP A 78 5.68 1.28 25.10
C ASP A 78 6.53 0.88 26.32
N GLN A 79 7.46 1.73 26.77
CA GLN A 79 8.33 1.43 27.93
C GLN A 79 7.84 1.98 29.27
N LEU A 80 7.03 3.05 29.26
CA LEU A 80 6.67 3.77 30.49
C LEU A 80 5.24 3.44 30.93
N GLY A 81 4.38 2.99 30.00
CA GLY A 81 2.96 2.73 30.27
C GLY A 81 2.13 3.98 30.59
N GLU A 82 2.75 5.16 30.58
CA GLU A 82 2.09 6.42 30.88
C GLU A 82 1.31 6.91 29.65
N PRO A 83 0.04 7.32 29.83
CA PRO A 83 -0.75 7.85 28.74
C PRO A 83 -0.26 9.26 28.36
N LEU A 84 -0.14 9.52 27.06
CA LEU A 84 -0.01 10.86 26.54
C LEU A 84 -1.38 11.57 26.60
N PRO A 85 -1.47 12.76 27.23
CA PRO A 85 -2.73 13.51 27.29
C PRO A 85 -3.31 13.76 25.89
N PRO A 86 -4.64 13.67 25.70
CA PRO A 86 -5.29 14.02 24.44
C PRO A 86 -5.11 15.51 24.09
N GLY A 87 -5.10 15.84 22.79
CA GLY A 87 -5.29 17.22 22.30
C GLY A 87 -4.05 18.09 22.01
N SER A 88 -2.82 17.59 22.15
CA SER A 88 -1.62 18.39 21.86
C SER A 88 -1.06 18.13 20.45
N GLY A 89 -1.41 18.98 19.47
CA GLY A 89 -0.68 19.13 18.18
C GLY A 89 -0.20 17.81 17.57
N ARG A 90 -1.07 16.80 17.59
CA ARG A 90 -0.70 15.46 17.18
C ARG A 90 -0.60 15.44 15.66
N GLU A 91 0.39 14.71 15.18
CA GLU A 91 0.40 14.30 13.79
C GLU A 91 -0.39 13.01 13.72
N GLY A 92 -1.40 12.95 12.84
CA GLY A 92 -2.26 11.78 12.62
C GLY A 92 -1.55 10.60 11.99
N ASN A 93 -0.50 10.13 12.66
CA ASN A 93 0.23 8.94 12.28
C ASN A 93 -0.54 7.70 12.72
N TRP A 94 -0.43 6.66 11.92
CA TRP A 94 -1.11 5.40 12.16
C TRP A 94 -0.25 4.23 11.73
N GLU A 95 -0.58 3.08 12.30
CA GLU A 95 0.08 1.81 12.03
C GLU A 95 -0.97 0.71 11.88
N VAL A 96 -0.75 -0.18 10.92
CA VAL A 96 -1.47 -1.46 10.83
C VAL A 96 -0.48 -2.58 11.09
N LYS A 97 -0.88 -3.49 11.97
CA LYS A 97 -0.25 -4.81 12.11
C LYS A 97 -1.10 -5.84 11.38
N LEU A 98 -0.43 -6.72 10.66
CA LEU A 98 -1.02 -7.87 10.02
C LEU A 98 -0.33 -9.12 10.57
N SER A 99 -1.11 -10.12 10.97
CA SER A 99 -0.60 -11.42 11.39
C SER A 99 -1.22 -12.51 10.51
N VAL A 100 -0.42 -13.53 10.20
CA VAL A 100 -0.85 -14.75 9.50
C VAL A 100 -0.62 -15.91 10.47
N ASP A 101 -1.67 -16.65 10.80
CA ASP A 101 -1.59 -17.81 11.72
C ASP A 101 -0.91 -17.46 13.07
N GLY A 102 -1.12 -16.23 13.54
CA GLY A 102 -0.52 -15.69 14.77
C GLY A 102 0.88 -15.09 14.60
N GLU A 103 1.51 -15.21 13.44
CA GLU A 103 2.82 -14.64 13.14
C GLU A 103 2.72 -13.26 12.48
N ASN A 104 3.38 -12.27 13.08
CA ASN A 104 3.35 -10.88 12.58
C ASN A 104 4.14 -10.73 11.28
N GLN A 105 3.49 -10.15 10.28
CA GLN A 105 4.04 -9.84 8.97
C GLN A 105 4.57 -8.40 8.96
N ASN A 106 5.82 -8.25 9.40
CA ASN A 106 6.48 -6.96 9.45
C ASN A 106 7.12 -6.64 8.11
N VAL A 107 6.57 -5.66 7.40
CA VAL A 107 7.08 -5.22 6.09
C VAL A 107 7.99 -4.00 6.26
N ARG A 108 7.72 -3.14 7.25
CA ARG A 108 8.53 -1.95 7.53
C ARG A 108 8.50 -1.59 9.02
N PHE A 109 9.68 -1.40 9.62
CA PHE A 109 9.86 -0.94 11.01
C PHE A 109 8.95 -1.62 12.08
N GLY A 110 8.66 -2.92 11.92
CA GLY A 110 7.83 -3.67 12.87
C GLY A 110 6.32 -3.51 12.67
N ALA A 111 5.89 -2.92 11.54
CA ALA A 111 4.51 -2.80 11.10
C ALA A 111 4.31 -3.46 9.73
N PHE A 112 3.06 -3.77 9.41
CA PHE A 112 2.68 -4.19 8.05
C PHE A 112 2.61 -2.97 7.12
N THR A 113 1.97 -1.89 7.56
CA THR A 113 2.04 -0.57 6.91
C THR A 113 1.86 0.53 7.94
N GLU A 114 2.33 1.74 7.61
CA GLU A 114 2.17 2.94 8.41
C GLU A 114 1.90 4.14 7.50
N GLY A 115 1.42 5.23 8.08
CA GLY A 115 1.22 6.45 7.32
C GLY A 115 0.78 7.61 8.18
N LYS A 116 0.42 8.70 7.50
CA LYS A 116 -0.12 9.92 8.07
C LYS A 116 -1.44 10.26 7.40
N VAL A 117 -2.45 10.62 8.18
CA VAL A 117 -3.71 11.18 7.69
C VAL A 117 -3.70 12.71 7.78
N SER A 118 -4.68 13.35 7.15
CA SER A 118 -4.88 14.80 7.32
C SER A 118 -5.37 15.11 8.73
N GLU A 119 -5.15 16.35 9.19
CA GLU A 119 -5.65 16.85 10.48
C GLU A 119 -7.17 16.64 10.64
N LYS A 120 -7.92 16.85 9.56
CA LYS A 120 -9.36 16.59 9.54
C LYS A 120 -9.69 15.11 9.78
N ALA A 121 -9.01 14.21 9.07
CA ALA A 121 -9.22 12.78 9.25
C ALA A 121 -8.84 12.32 10.67
N GLU A 122 -7.72 12.82 11.19
CA GLU A 122 -7.25 12.54 12.54
C GLU A 122 -8.26 12.95 13.62
N SER A 123 -8.82 14.16 13.49
CA SER A 123 -9.72 14.77 14.47
C SER A 123 -11.15 14.26 14.38
N GLU A 124 -11.64 13.95 13.17
CA GLU A 124 -13.06 13.67 12.94
C GLU A 124 -13.37 12.18 12.72
N TRP A 125 -12.48 11.42 12.08
CA TRP A 125 -12.85 10.08 11.59
C TRP A 125 -12.94 9.07 12.72
N THR A 126 -14.13 8.50 12.86
CA THR A 126 -14.42 7.34 13.70
C THR A 126 -14.53 6.05 12.88
N THR A 127 -14.37 6.11 11.56
CA THR A 127 -14.29 4.95 10.68
C THR A 127 -13.37 5.24 9.50
N TRP A 128 -12.68 4.21 9.02
CA TRP A 128 -11.78 4.31 7.88
C TRP A 128 -11.86 3.05 7.03
N GLN A 129 -11.71 3.21 5.72
CA GLN A 129 -11.68 2.10 4.79
C GLN A 129 -10.23 1.70 4.52
N PHE A 130 -9.96 0.40 4.62
CA PHE A 130 -8.66 -0.22 4.50
C PHE A 130 -8.79 -1.38 3.51
N ASN A 131 -8.29 -1.21 2.29
CA ASN A 131 -8.46 -2.20 1.23
C ASN A 131 -7.17 -3.01 1.07
N LEU A 132 -7.24 -4.31 1.32
CA LEU A 132 -6.10 -5.22 1.14
C LEU A 132 -5.89 -5.57 -0.33
N ALA A 133 -6.98 -5.85 -1.05
CA ALA A 133 -6.93 -6.19 -2.46
C ALA A 133 -8.22 -5.72 -3.16
N PRO A 134 -8.42 -4.42 -3.39
CA PRO A 134 -9.60 -3.95 -4.11
C PRO A 134 -9.48 -4.27 -5.60
N ASP A 135 -10.60 -4.60 -6.23
CA ASP A 135 -10.73 -4.74 -7.69
C ASP A 135 -10.91 -3.39 -8.41
N VAL A 136 -11.15 -2.30 -7.67
CA VAL A 136 -11.24 -0.94 -8.19
C VAL A 136 -9.89 -0.23 -8.04
N ASP A 137 -9.28 0.17 -9.17
CA ASP A 137 -7.96 0.79 -9.20
C ASP A 137 -7.84 2.08 -8.38
N SER A 138 -8.87 2.93 -8.37
CA SER A 138 -8.87 4.18 -7.59
C SER A 138 -8.89 3.97 -6.08
N LEU A 139 -9.20 2.76 -5.62
CA LEU A 139 -9.23 2.36 -4.22
C LEU A 139 -7.98 1.59 -3.80
N LYS A 140 -7.06 1.30 -4.74
CA LYS A 140 -5.76 0.69 -4.45
C LYS A 140 -4.87 1.72 -3.77
N GLU A 141 -4.39 1.38 -2.59
CA GLU A 141 -3.31 2.10 -1.93
C GLU A 141 -2.08 1.22 -1.98
N SER A 142 -1.10 1.52 -2.83
CA SER A 142 0.11 0.69 -3.04
C SER A 142 0.81 0.31 -1.73
N ARG A 143 0.87 1.24 -0.77
CA ARG A 143 1.42 1.00 0.58
C ARG A 143 0.71 -0.08 1.40
N ILE A 144 -0.50 -0.47 1.01
CA ILE A 144 -1.33 -1.51 1.66
C ILE A 144 -1.41 -2.73 0.73
N THR A 145 -1.81 -2.50 -0.52
CA THR A 145 -2.09 -3.56 -1.49
C THR A 145 -0.84 -4.35 -1.87
N ASP A 146 0.30 -3.70 -2.12
CA ASP A 146 1.49 -4.41 -2.58
C ASP A 146 2.13 -5.26 -1.47
N PRO A 147 2.26 -4.75 -0.22
CA PRO A 147 2.65 -5.58 0.91
C PRO A 147 1.70 -6.76 1.13
N TRP A 148 0.39 -6.56 0.96
CA TRP A 148 -0.59 -7.64 1.12
C TRP A 148 -0.39 -8.73 0.07
N ILE A 149 -0.27 -8.34 -1.21
CA ILE A 149 -0.01 -9.27 -2.30
C ILE A 149 1.26 -10.07 -2.04
N LYS A 150 2.32 -9.42 -1.56
CA LYS A 150 3.58 -10.09 -1.22
C LYS A 150 3.40 -11.12 -0.09
N VAL A 151 2.69 -10.77 0.97
CA VAL A 151 2.40 -11.68 2.09
C VAL A 151 1.59 -12.87 1.61
N ALA A 152 0.46 -12.62 0.95
CA ALA A 152 -0.48 -13.65 0.54
C ALA A 152 0.06 -14.57 -0.58
N ALA A 153 0.94 -14.07 -1.46
CA ALA A 153 1.62 -14.89 -2.46
C ALA A 153 2.65 -15.86 -1.87
N GLY A 154 3.16 -15.57 -0.67
CA GLY A 154 4.10 -16.45 0.04
C GLY A 154 3.43 -17.56 0.85
N LEU A 155 2.09 -17.61 0.91
CA LEU A 155 1.37 -18.59 1.72
C LEU A 155 1.30 -19.94 1.00
N PRO A 156 1.55 -21.06 1.70
CA PRO A 156 1.36 -22.38 1.14
C PRO A 156 -0.14 -22.66 0.89
N PRO A 157 -0.49 -23.70 0.11
CA PRO A 157 -1.88 -24.16 0.01
C PRO A 157 -2.45 -24.54 1.39
N GLY A 158 -3.67 -24.08 1.69
CA GLY A 158 -4.30 -24.27 2.98
C GLY A 158 -5.30 -23.17 3.35
N THR A 159 -5.76 -23.19 4.60
CA THR A 159 -6.58 -22.14 5.19
C THR A 159 -5.75 -21.41 6.23
N HIS A 160 -5.62 -20.09 6.09
CA HIS A 160 -4.81 -19.23 6.94
C HIS A 160 -5.68 -18.21 7.66
N GLU A 161 -5.45 -18.01 8.96
CA GLU A 161 -6.07 -16.91 9.69
C GLU A 161 -5.28 -15.63 9.45
N ILE A 162 -5.95 -14.63 8.87
CA ILE A 162 -5.40 -13.29 8.68
C ILE A 162 -6.01 -12.39 9.74
N LYS A 163 -5.16 -11.77 10.56
CA LYS A 163 -5.57 -10.80 11.58
C LYS A 163 -5.04 -9.42 11.25
N VAL A 164 -5.89 -8.41 11.34
CA VAL A 164 -5.55 -6.99 11.11
C VAL A 164 -5.84 -6.20 12.38
N GLU A 165 -4.88 -5.39 12.81
CA GLU A 165 -5.01 -4.48 13.95
C GLU A 165 -4.57 -3.07 13.57
N PHE A 166 -5.40 -2.08 13.89
CA PHE A 166 -5.12 -0.67 13.62
C PHE A 166 -4.79 0.09 14.89
N TYR A 167 -3.78 0.94 14.82
CA TYR A 167 -3.26 1.73 15.93
C TYR A 167 -3.06 3.19 15.51
N ALA A 168 -3.39 4.12 16.40
CA ALA A 168 -2.90 5.49 16.30
C ALA A 168 -1.48 5.57 16.90
N THR A 169 -0.60 6.37 16.29
CA THR A 169 0.79 6.52 16.72
C THR A 169 1.21 7.99 16.79
N LEU A 170 2.18 8.29 17.66
CA LEU A 170 2.88 9.57 17.70
C LEU A 170 4.29 9.37 18.24
N GLY A 171 5.29 9.38 17.36
CA GLY A 171 6.67 9.06 17.75
C GLY A 171 6.76 7.67 18.38
N GLN A 172 7.13 7.59 19.65
CA GLN A 172 7.24 6.34 20.42
C GLN A 172 5.95 5.94 21.15
N TYR A 173 4.88 6.71 21.01
CA TYR A 173 3.59 6.43 21.63
C TYR A 173 2.66 5.70 20.66
N ARG A 174 1.95 4.68 21.16
CA ARG A 174 0.97 3.90 20.41
C ARG A 174 -0.30 3.73 21.24
N SER A 175 -1.46 3.75 20.59
CA SER A 175 -2.72 3.39 21.26
C SER A 175 -2.77 1.90 21.60
N LYS A 176 -3.76 1.47 22.38
CA LYS A 176 -4.27 0.09 22.24
C LYS A 176 -4.86 -0.10 20.83
N PRO A 177 -5.06 -1.33 20.33
CA PRO A 177 -5.73 -1.52 19.04
C PRO A 177 -7.07 -0.77 19.03
N MET A 178 -7.20 0.21 18.12
CA MET A 178 -8.43 0.99 17.98
C MET A 178 -9.50 0.18 17.25
N ALA A 179 -9.08 -0.70 16.35
CA ALA A 179 -9.91 -1.71 15.73
C ALA A 179 -9.09 -2.98 15.44
N ALA A 180 -9.72 -4.14 15.60
CA ALA A 180 -9.13 -5.42 15.22
C ALA A 180 -10.17 -6.33 14.54
N GLY A 181 -9.74 -7.14 13.59
CA GLY A 181 -10.58 -8.13 12.94
C GLY A 181 -9.76 -9.24 12.32
N SER A 182 -10.40 -10.38 12.06
CA SER A 182 -9.78 -11.48 11.36
C SER A 182 -10.70 -12.09 10.31
N PHE A 183 -10.10 -12.74 9.33
CA PHE A 183 -10.77 -13.56 8.34
C PHE A 183 -9.91 -14.78 7.99
N GLN A 184 -10.53 -15.78 7.37
CA GLN A 184 -9.88 -16.96 6.83
C GLN A 184 -9.55 -16.75 5.35
N LEU A 185 -8.31 -16.97 4.96
CA LEU A 185 -7.89 -16.97 3.56
C LEU A 185 -7.68 -18.40 3.09
N GLU A 186 -8.42 -18.81 2.08
CA GLU A 186 -8.29 -20.10 1.40
C GLU A 186 -7.31 -19.96 0.23
N VAL A 187 -6.17 -20.63 0.33
CA VAL A 187 -5.15 -20.73 -0.70
C VAL A 187 -5.24 -22.11 -1.35
N GLY A 188 -5.71 -22.17 -2.59
CA GLY A 188 -5.76 -23.42 -3.36
C GLY A 188 -4.39 -23.85 -3.87
N GLU A 189 -4.24 -25.12 -4.24
CA GLU A 189 -3.05 -25.58 -4.97
C GLU A 189 -2.89 -24.79 -6.29
N GLY A 190 -1.69 -24.21 -6.51
CA GLY A 190 -1.41 -23.39 -7.68
C GLY A 190 -2.19 -22.08 -7.75
N ALA A 191 -2.93 -21.71 -6.68
CA ALA A 191 -3.60 -20.43 -6.59
C ALA A 191 -2.56 -19.31 -6.57
N SER A 192 -2.82 -18.27 -7.35
CA SER A 192 -2.02 -17.06 -7.39
C SER A 192 -2.96 -15.87 -7.46
N PHE A 193 -2.49 -14.67 -7.12
CA PHE A 193 -3.20 -13.46 -7.52
C PHE A 193 -3.42 -13.48 -9.03
N ALA A 194 -4.55 -12.92 -9.48
CA ALA A 194 -4.82 -12.76 -10.90
C ALA A 194 -3.63 -12.02 -11.51
N ALA A 195 -2.85 -12.75 -12.31
CA ALA A 195 -1.79 -12.14 -13.09
C ALA A 195 -2.44 -11.31 -14.19
N GLY A 196 -2.03 -10.05 -14.29
CA GLY A 196 -2.39 -9.21 -15.41
C GLY A 196 -1.73 -9.73 -16.69
N GLU A 197 -2.14 -9.14 -17.82
CA GLU A 197 -1.38 -9.31 -19.05
C GLU A 197 -0.11 -8.46 -18.99
N PHE A 198 1.01 -9.02 -19.44
CA PHE A 198 2.21 -8.22 -19.66
C PHE A 198 1.90 -7.17 -20.74
N PRO A 199 2.14 -5.86 -20.47
CA PRO A 199 1.74 -4.81 -21.40
C PRO A 199 2.38 -4.98 -22.77
N GLN A 200 1.62 -4.69 -23.82
CA GLN A 200 2.14 -4.70 -25.19
C GLN A 200 2.94 -3.41 -25.48
N SER A 201 3.95 -3.51 -26.34
CA SER A 201 4.71 -2.33 -26.77
C SER A 201 3.79 -1.37 -27.53
N THR A 202 3.87 -0.09 -27.18
CA THR A 202 3.16 1.02 -27.87
C THR A 202 4.09 1.85 -28.75
N TYR A 203 5.40 1.56 -28.71
CA TYR A 203 6.41 2.24 -29.51
C TYR A 203 6.14 2.12 -31.02
N THR A 204 6.24 3.24 -31.72
CA THR A 204 5.90 3.35 -33.14
C THR A 204 7.09 3.22 -34.09
N GLY A 205 8.31 3.17 -33.56
CA GLY A 205 9.53 3.02 -34.36
C GLY A 205 9.72 1.62 -34.94
N THR A 206 10.40 1.55 -36.09
CA THR A 206 10.66 0.29 -36.82
C THR A 206 11.77 -0.55 -36.19
N ASP A 207 12.52 0.00 -35.26
CA ASP A 207 13.65 -0.61 -34.56
C ASP A 207 13.26 -1.25 -33.21
N LEU A 208 11.97 -1.54 -32.99
CA LEU A 208 11.45 -2.05 -31.72
C LEU A 208 12.25 -3.22 -31.14
N GLN A 209 12.61 -4.23 -31.94
CA GLN A 209 13.35 -5.40 -31.43
C GLN A 209 14.77 -5.04 -30.98
N SER A 210 15.48 -4.24 -31.77
CA SER A 210 16.81 -3.74 -31.40
C SER A 210 16.74 -2.87 -30.14
N LEU A 211 15.68 -2.08 -29.99
CA LEU A 211 15.47 -1.26 -28.81
C LEU A 211 15.20 -2.10 -27.55
N LYS A 212 14.39 -3.17 -27.65
CA LYS A 212 14.17 -4.11 -26.53
C LYS A 212 15.49 -4.72 -26.05
N GLU A 213 16.33 -5.18 -26.97
CA GLU A 213 17.66 -5.74 -26.64
C GLU A 213 18.56 -4.69 -25.96
N GLN A 214 18.59 -3.46 -26.48
CA GLN A 214 19.33 -2.36 -25.85
C GLN A 214 18.82 -2.06 -24.44
N MET A 215 17.51 -2.15 -24.19
CA MET A 215 16.93 -1.95 -22.86
C MET A 215 17.34 -3.07 -21.89
N LYS A 216 17.34 -4.34 -22.34
CA LYS A 216 17.86 -5.46 -21.54
C LYS A 216 19.31 -5.22 -21.14
N ASN A 217 20.18 -4.91 -22.11
CA ASN A 217 21.59 -4.64 -21.87
C ASN A 217 21.83 -3.43 -20.96
N ALA A 218 20.96 -2.43 -21.00
CA ALA A 218 21.07 -1.24 -20.15
C ALA A 218 20.72 -1.51 -18.68
N LEU A 219 20.07 -2.64 -18.37
CA LEU A 219 19.69 -3.05 -17.01
C LEU A 219 20.64 -4.10 -16.42
N ASP A 220 21.36 -4.84 -17.25
CA ASP A 220 22.33 -5.86 -16.84
C ASP A 220 23.49 -5.23 -16.05
N GLY A 221 23.54 -5.53 -14.74
CA GLY A 221 24.47 -4.95 -13.77
C GLY A 221 23.85 -3.82 -12.93
N PRO A 222 23.36 -2.70 -13.52
CA PRO A 222 22.77 -1.61 -12.75
C PRO A 222 21.50 -1.97 -11.98
N VAL A 223 20.68 -2.88 -12.51
CA VAL A 223 19.38 -3.25 -11.94
C VAL A 223 19.23 -4.76 -11.79
N ALA A 224 19.52 -5.51 -12.84
CA ALA A 224 19.52 -6.97 -12.83
C ALA A 224 20.87 -7.50 -12.34
N LYS A 225 20.87 -8.64 -11.63
CA LYS A 225 22.15 -9.31 -11.29
C LYS A 225 22.78 -9.95 -12.53
N ASP A 226 21.93 -10.41 -13.45
CA ASP A 226 22.26 -11.04 -14.71
C ASP A 226 21.17 -10.69 -15.73
N GLY A 227 21.54 -10.52 -17.00
CA GLY A 227 20.59 -10.33 -18.11
C GLY A 227 19.58 -11.47 -18.26
N ASP A 228 19.91 -12.69 -17.81
CA ASP A 228 19.01 -13.84 -17.81
C ASP A 228 17.80 -13.68 -16.88
N GLU A 229 17.84 -12.74 -15.92
CA GLU A 229 16.68 -12.39 -15.08
C GLU A 229 15.60 -11.63 -15.89
N ILE A 230 15.90 -11.18 -17.11
CA ILE A 230 15.00 -10.36 -17.94
C ILE A 230 14.38 -11.19 -19.08
N LEU A 231 13.14 -11.62 -18.88
CA LEU A 231 12.40 -12.43 -19.84
C LEU A 231 12.00 -11.65 -21.09
N ASP A 232 11.38 -10.47 -20.94
CA ASP A 232 10.97 -9.60 -22.04
C ASP A 232 10.98 -8.12 -21.63
N VAL A 233 10.93 -7.24 -22.60
CA VAL A 233 10.74 -5.80 -22.42
C VAL A 233 9.63 -5.33 -23.34
N SER A 234 8.67 -4.58 -22.81
CA SER A 234 7.65 -3.87 -23.57
C SER A 234 8.00 -2.39 -23.63
N VAL A 235 8.08 -1.81 -24.82
CA VAL A 235 8.43 -0.39 -24.98
C VAL A 235 7.13 0.41 -24.95
N THR A 236 6.86 1.09 -23.83
CA THR A 236 5.55 1.67 -23.50
C THR A 236 5.43 3.16 -23.79
N SER A 237 6.43 3.76 -24.43
CA SER A 237 6.36 5.14 -24.92
C SER A 237 7.17 5.32 -26.20
N ASP A 238 6.91 6.43 -26.90
CA ASP A 238 7.84 6.96 -27.89
C ASP A 238 8.96 7.78 -27.22
N TRP A 239 9.96 8.18 -28.02
CA TRP A 239 11.06 9.03 -27.58
C TRP A 239 10.58 10.41 -27.16
N ASN A 240 10.91 10.82 -25.95
CA ASN A 240 10.68 12.15 -25.41
C ASN A 240 12.01 12.94 -25.37
N PRO A 241 12.22 13.93 -26.28
CA PRO A 241 13.44 14.71 -26.31
C PRO A 241 13.50 15.73 -25.16
N GLY A 242 14.71 16.10 -24.78
CA GLY A 242 14.95 17.16 -23.81
C GLY A 242 16.38 17.68 -23.87
N ARG A 243 16.71 18.59 -22.95
CA ARG A 243 18.03 19.19 -22.85
C ARG A 243 18.39 19.37 -21.38
N TYR A 244 19.62 19.02 -21.02
CA TYR A 244 20.12 19.31 -19.67
C TYR A 244 20.33 20.82 -19.50
N THR A 245 19.95 21.36 -18.34
CA THR A 245 20.00 22.81 -18.09
C THR A 245 21.41 23.33 -17.86
N ASP A 246 22.30 22.48 -17.35
CA ASP A 246 23.68 22.80 -16.97
C ASP A 246 24.66 22.63 -18.15
N THR A 247 24.63 21.48 -18.82
CA THR A 247 25.56 21.14 -19.90
C THR A 247 25.04 21.54 -21.27
N LEU A 248 23.74 21.84 -21.38
CA LEU A 248 23.05 22.07 -22.64
C LEU A 248 23.15 20.89 -23.63
N VAL A 249 23.53 19.70 -23.15
CA VAL A 249 23.52 18.47 -23.95
C VAL A 249 22.07 18.05 -24.18
N GLU A 250 21.73 17.76 -25.43
CA GLU A 250 20.43 17.20 -25.78
C GLU A 250 20.36 15.73 -25.34
N TYR A 251 19.19 15.29 -24.91
CA TYR A 251 18.93 13.90 -24.58
C TYR A 251 17.57 13.47 -25.15
N ARG A 252 17.33 12.16 -25.18
CA ARG A 252 16.00 11.60 -25.36
C ARG A 252 15.76 10.49 -24.35
N LYS A 253 14.54 10.40 -23.84
CA LYS A 253 14.11 9.37 -22.89
C LYS A 253 13.01 8.52 -23.49
N ILE A 254 12.92 7.29 -23.02
CA ILE A 254 11.87 6.35 -23.41
C ILE A 254 11.55 5.45 -22.22
N GLN A 255 10.30 5.00 -22.14
CA GLN A 255 9.84 4.11 -21.08
C GLN A 255 9.79 2.68 -21.59
N GLY A 256 10.22 1.74 -20.75
CA GLY A 256 10.05 0.31 -20.99
C GLY A 256 9.57 -0.41 -19.73
N THR A 257 8.60 -1.31 -19.89
CA THR A 257 8.18 -2.27 -18.86
C THR A 257 8.96 -3.56 -19.03
N VAL A 258 9.64 -4.01 -17.99
CA VAL A 258 10.51 -5.19 -18.02
C VAL A 258 9.81 -6.33 -17.31
N LEU A 259 9.74 -7.48 -17.95
CA LEU A 259 9.26 -8.73 -17.36
C LEU A 259 10.45 -9.49 -16.76
N TRP A 260 10.36 -9.76 -15.46
CA TRP A 260 11.39 -10.43 -14.68
C TRP A 260 11.07 -11.91 -14.54
N ALA A 261 12.13 -12.73 -14.53
CA ALA A 261 12.04 -14.16 -14.24
C ALA A 261 11.42 -14.41 -12.84
N ASP A 262 10.69 -15.51 -12.73
CA ASP A 262 10.24 -16.01 -11.44
C ASP A 262 11.43 -16.60 -10.68
N ASN A 263 11.94 -15.82 -9.73
CA ASN A 263 13.07 -16.20 -8.90
C ASN A 263 12.67 -16.89 -7.59
N ASN A 264 11.37 -17.01 -7.29
CA ASN A 264 10.87 -17.62 -6.05
C ASN A 264 10.04 -18.89 -6.28
N GLY A 265 9.82 -19.30 -7.53
CA GLY A 265 9.15 -20.54 -7.92
C GLY A 265 7.64 -20.53 -7.68
N ASP A 266 7.03 -19.34 -7.56
CA ASP A 266 5.58 -19.20 -7.36
C ASP A 266 4.77 -19.28 -8.68
N GLY A 267 5.47 -19.43 -9.81
CA GLY A 267 4.89 -19.44 -11.15
C GLY A 267 4.47 -18.04 -11.62
N VAL A 268 4.87 -16.98 -10.92
CA VAL A 268 4.49 -15.60 -11.20
C VAL A 268 5.72 -14.75 -11.50
N CYS A 269 5.82 -14.34 -12.76
CA CYS A 269 6.78 -13.32 -13.19
C CYS A 269 6.28 -11.94 -12.74
N ARG A 270 7.20 -11.02 -12.44
CA ARG A 270 6.87 -9.64 -12.06
C ARG A 270 7.26 -8.72 -13.19
N TYR A 271 6.53 -7.63 -13.39
CA TYR A 271 6.95 -6.60 -14.32
C TYR A 271 6.98 -5.22 -13.69
N THR A 272 7.95 -4.40 -14.11
CA THR A 272 8.18 -3.05 -13.56
C THR A 272 8.63 -2.12 -14.67
N SER A 273 8.20 -0.86 -14.60
CA SER A 273 8.54 0.17 -15.59
C SER A 273 9.78 0.97 -15.23
N TYR A 274 10.60 1.25 -16.23
CA TYR A 274 11.83 2.02 -16.11
C TYR A 274 11.92 3.10 -17.19
N TRP A 275 12.61 4.18 -16.84
CA TRP A 275 13.06 5.19 -17.79
C TRP A 275 14.46 4.87 -18.28
N PHE A 276 14.63 4.93 -19.59
CA PHE A 276 15.91 4.83 -20.29
C PHE A 276 16.26 6.17 -20.93
N ILE A 277 17.54 6.41 -21.16
CA ILE A 277 18.03 7.67 -21.71
C ILE A 277 19.17 7.47 -22.70
N GLN A 278 19.21 8.32 -23.72
CA GLN A 278 20.37 8.51 -24.59
C GLN A 278 20.73 9.99 -24.63
N ASP A 279 22.01 10.27 -24.42
CA ASP A 279 22.57 11.61 -24.61
C ASP A 279 23.02 11.77 -26.06
N LYS A 280 22.84 12.96 -26.63
CA LYS A 280 23.31 13.26 -27.99
C LYS A 280 24.83 13.37 -28.00
N SER A 281 25.46 12.71 -28.96
CA SER A 281 26.92 12.73 -29.15
C SER A 281 27.23 12.89 -30.64
N GLY A 282 27.84 14.03 -31.00
CA GLY A 282 28.08 14.39 -32.40
C GLY A 282 26.78 14.44 -33.20
N ASN A 283 26.74 13.69 -34.31
CA ASN A 283 25.58 13.62 -35.19
C ASN A 283 24.56 12.52 -34.80
N GLY A 284 24.80 11.79 -33.70
CA GLY A 284 23.99 10.65 -33.32
C GLY A 284 23.57 10.65 -31.85
N TRP A 285 22.89 9.58 -31.46
CA TRP A 285 22.55 9.29 -30.07
C TRP A 285 23.55 8.29 -29.51
N GLY A 286 24.00 8.52 -28.28
CA GLY A 286 24.88 7.60 -27.56
C GLY A 286 24.18 6.28 -27.18
N PRO A 287 24.89 5.38 -26.47
CA PRO A 287 24.30 4.12 -26.02
C PRO A 287 23.12 4.37 -25.07
N LEU A 288 22.13 3.47 -25.12
CA LEU A 288 21.00 3.48 -24.19
C LEU A 288 21.49 3.16 -22.77
N LYS A 289 21.00 3.92 -21.79
CA LYS A 289 21.35 3.71 -20.38
C LYS A 289 20.09 3.65 -19.52
N PHE A 290 20.14 2.87 -18.45
CA PHE A 290 19.19 2.98 -17.35
C PHE A 290 19.25 4.38 -16.74
N LYS A 291 18.10 5.00 -16.51
CA LYS A 291 17.99 6.32 -15.88
C LYS A 291 17.39 6.24 -14.48
N ALA A 292 16.19 5.68 -14.37
CA ALA A 292 15.42 5.66 -13.13
C ALA A 292 14.24 4.68 -13.21
N PHE A 293 13.69 4.32 -12.05
CA PHE A 293 12.36 3.71 -11.96
C PHE A 293 11.30 4.68 -12.47
N SER A 294 10.24 4.15 -13.09
CA SER A 294 9.13 4.96 -13.55
C SER A 294 8.04 5.04 -12.50
N ASN A 295 7.97 6.16 -11.78
CA ASN A 295 6.85 6.45 -10.88
C ASN A 295 5.55 6.59 -11.70
N GLY A 296 4.62 5.64 -11.53
CA GLY A 296 3.35 5.60 -12.26
C GLY A 296 3.39 4.90 -13.63
N GLY A 297 4.47 4.19 -13.96
CA GLY A 297 4.46 3.26 -15.10
C GLY A 297 3.76 1.95 -14.74
N PRO A 298 3.36 1.12 -15.73
CA PRO A 298 2.83 -0.21 -15.47
C PRO A 298 3.75 -1.05 -14.57
N GLU A 299 3.16 -1.66 -13.56
CA GLU A 299 3.79 -2.66 -12.69
C GLU A 299 2.77 -3.73 -12.32
N GLY A 300 3.22 -4.95 -12.03
CA GLY A 300 2.32 -6.02 -11.67
C GLY A 300 2.90 -7.42 -11.80
N ASN A 301 2.00 -8.39 -11.78
CA ASN A 301 2.27 -9.82 -11.86
C ASN A 301 1.82 -10.36 -13.21
N TYR A 302 2.59 -11.28 -13.79
CA TYR A 302 2.33 -11.98 -15.04
C TYR A 302 2.53 -13.49 -14.83
N LYS A 303 1.57 -14.29 -15.29
CA LYS A 303 1.65 -15.76 -15.26
C LYS A 303 1.75 -16.23 -16.70
N PRO A 304 2.92 -16.71 -17.15
CA PRO A 304 3.05 -17.32 -18.47
C PRO A 304 2.00 -18.42 -18.64
N LYS A 305 1.35 -18.45 -19.81
CA LYS A 305 0.37 -19.50 -20.15
C LYS A 305 1.06 -20.83 -20.42
#